data_AF-A0A5C7X9G2-F1
#
_entry.id   AF-A0A5C7X9G2-F1
#
_cell.length_a   1.000
_cell.length_b   1.000
_cell.length_c   1.000
_cell.angle_alpha   90.00
_cell.angle_beta   90.00
_cell.angle_gamma   90.00
#
_symmetry.space_group_name_H-M   'P 1'
#
loop_
_entity.id
_entity.type
_entity.pdbx_description
1 polymer ?
#
loop_
_entity_poly.entity_id
_entity_poly.type
_entity_poly.pdbx_seq_one_letter_code
_entity_poly.pdbx_strand_id
1 'polypeptide(L)'
;MDGIEINYRLRRLGITQAKIARTLGVASGVVSNVIHDRITAYAVASHIARLLECEIEDLWPKRYVFKPRKSTTQKDAMNACVLLEGDVKCPDEID
;
A
#
# COMPACT_ATOMS: atom_id res chain seq x y z
N MET A 1 -13.22 3.60 2.62
CA MET A 1 -13.43 4.93 1.98
C MET A 1 -14.21 4.77 0.67
N ASP A 2 -14.89 5.80 0.15
CA ASP A 2 -15.55 5.73 -1.19
C ASP A 2 -14.61 6.15 -2.33
N GLY A 3 -14.84 5.64 -3.55
CA GLY A 3 -14.03 5.97 -4.73
C GLY A 3 -14.03 7.46 -5.10
N ILE A 4 -15.08 8.20 -4.74
CA ILE A 4 -15.15 9.66 -4.91
C ILE A 4 -14.16 10.36 -3.96
N GLU A 5 -14.14 9.95 -2.68
CA GLU A 5 -13.25 10.51 -1.66
C GLU A 5 -11.78 10.24 -2.01
N ILE A 6 -11.45 9.03 -2.46
CA ILE A 6 -10.09 8.67 -2.92
C ILE A 6 -9.66 9.62 -4.06
N ASN A 7 -10.53 9.83 -5.05
CA ASN A 7 -10.25 10.75 -6.16
C ASN A 7 -10.05 12.19 -5.68
N TYR A 8 -10.88 12.66 -4.75
CA TYR A 8 -10.78 14.00 -4.20
C TYR A 8 -9.43 14.21 -3.50
N ARG A 9 -9.01 13.28 -2.64
CA ARG A 9 -7.72 13.36 -1.94
C ARG A 9 -6.53 13.28 -2.91
N LEU A 10 -6.58 12.40 -3.91
CA LEU A 10 -5.54 12.33 -4.95
C LEU A 10 -5.42 13.64 -5.72
N ARG A 11 -6.55 14.26 -6.09
CA ARG A 11 -6.57 15.57 -6.75
C ARG A 11 -6.00 16.67 -5.86
N ARG A 12 -6.26 16.63 -4.56
CA ARG A 12 -5.70 17.59 -3.59
C ARG A 12 -4.16 17.51 -3.51
N LEU A 13 -3.59 16.34 -3.76
CA LEU A 13 -2.14 16.12 -3.87
C LEU A 13 -1.57 16.44 -5.27
N GLY A 14 -2.41 16.87 -6.22
CA GLY A 14 -2.01 17.09 -7.61
C GLY A 14 -1.70 15.80 -8.37
N ILE A 15 -2.17 14.65 -7.88
CA ILE A 15 -1.94 13.33 -8.48
C ILE A 15 -3.16 12.92 -9.29
N THR A 16 -2.95 12.65 -10.57
CA THR A 16 -4.00 12.16 -11.47
C THR A 16 -3.94 10.64 -11.62
N GLN A 17 -5.07 10.01 -11.91
CA GLN A 17 -5.13 8.58 -12.21
C GLN A 17 -4.20 8.21 -13.37
N ALA A 18 -4.10 9.07 -14.38
CA ALA A 18 -3.19 8.89 -15.52
C ALA A 18 -1.72 8.91 -15.08
N LYS A 19 -1.35 9.76 -14.10
CA LYS A 19 0.00 9.78 -13.52
C LYS A 19 0.30 8.46 -12.81
N ILE A 20 -0.61 7.98 -11.95
CA ILE A 20 -0.49 6.68 -11.26
C ILE A 20 -0.38 5.53 -12.27
N ALA A 21 -1.21 5.55 -13.30
CA ALA A 21 -1.22 4.55 -14.36
C ALA A 21 0.14 4.48 -15.08
N ARG A 22 0.71 5.64 -15.45
CA ARG A 22 2.03 5.75 -16.07
C ARG A 22 3.16 5.29 -15.13
N THR A 23 3.11 5.68 -13.86
CA THR A 23 4.10 5.29 -12.85
C THR A 23 4.13 3.77 -12.64
N LEU A 24 2.98 3.10 -12.71
CA LEU A 24 2.87 1.66 -12.52
C LEU A 24 2.88 0.86 -13.84
N GLY A 25 2.94 1.52 -15.00
CA GLY A 25 2.88 0.87 -16.31
C GLY A 25 1.54 0.18 -16.60
N VAL A 26 0.45 0.61 -15.98
CA VAL A 26 -0.89 0.02 -16.15
C VAL A 26 -1.80 0.91 -16.98
N ALA A 27 -2.87 0.34 -17.54
CA ALA A 27 -3.89 1.13 -18.23
C ALA A 27 -4.67 2.00 -17.25
N SER A 28 -5.05 3.22 -17.67
CA SER A 28 -5.84 4.16 -16.85
C SER A 28 -7.18 3.55 -16.37
N GLY A 29 -7.77 2.65 -17.17
CA GLY A 29 -8.99 1.92 -16.80
C GLY A 29 -8.79 0.99 -15.61
N VAL A 30 -7.59 0.42 -15.42
CA VAL A 30 -7.28 -0.42 -14.25
C VAL A 30 -7.30 0.43 -12.98
N VAL A 31 -6.71 1.62 -13.02
CA VAL A 31 -6.70 2.54 -11.87
C VAL A 31 -8.11 2.96 -11.50
N SER A 32 -8.94 3.34 -12.48
CA SER A 32 -10.35 3.68 -12.25
C SER A 32 -11.12 2.50 -11.66
N ASN A 33 -10.97 1.30 -12.22
CA ASN A 33 -11.63 0.10 -11.73
C ASN A 33 -11.21 -0.29 -10.31
N VAL A 34 -9.95 -0.07 -9.93
CA VAL A 34 -9.46 -0.30 -8.57
C VAL A 34 -10.07 0.73 -7.60
N ILE A 35 -10.09 2.02 -7.97
CA ILE A 35 -10.67 3.07 -7.13
C ILE A 35 -12.15 2.81 -6.86
N HIS A 36 -12.89 2.31 -7.85
CA HIS A 36 -14.30 1.95 -7.72
C HIS A 36 -14.55 0.50 -7.25
N ASP A 37 -13.54 -0.19 -6.71
CA ASP A 37 -13.62 -1.56 -6.17
C ASP A 37 -14.07 -2.64 -7.19
N ARG A 38 -14.10 -2.32 -8.49
CA ARG A 38 -14.51 -3.24 -9.57
C ARG A 38 -13.48 -4.34 -9.81
N ILE A 39 -12.19 -4.03 -9.69
CA ILE A 39 -11.07 -4.95 -9.93
C ILE A 39 -10.07 -4.88 -8.77
N THR A 40 -9.39 -6.01 -8.50
CA THR A 40 -8.26 -6.09 -7.57
C THR A 40 -6.93 -5.93 -8.29
N ALA A 41 -6.15 -4.92 -7.90
CA ALA A 41 -4.75 -4.78 -8.29
C ALA A 41 -3.96 -4.25 -7.07
N TYR A 42 -3.30 -5.16 -6.37
CA TYR A 42 -2.58 -4.84 -5.13
C TYR A 42 -1.51 -3.76 -5.34
N ALA A 43 -0.77 -3.80 -6.46
CA ALA A 43 0.24 -2.80 -6.77
C ALA A 43 -0.35 -1.38 -6.87
N VAL A 44 -1.51 -1.23 -7.51
CA VAL A 44 -2.22 0.05 -7.64
C VAL A 44 -2.77 0.49 -6.28
N ALA A 45 -3.46 -0.40 -5.58
CA ALA A 45 -4.07 -0.10 -4.29
C ALA A 45 -3.01 0.27 -3.23
N SER A 46 -1.90 -0.47 -3.16
CA SER A 46 -0.76 -0.17 -2.28
C SER A 46 -0.10 1.16 -2.62
N HIS A 47 0.04 1.48 -3.91
CA HIS A 47 0.58 2.77 -4.32
C HIS A 47 -0.33 3.93 -3.89
N ILE A 48 -1.65 3.81 -4.09
CA ILE A 48 -2.62 4.83 -3.66
C ILE A 48 -2.66 4.97 -2.14
N ALA A 49 -2.66 3.86 -1.41
CA ALA A 49 -2.63 3.84 0.05
C ALA A 49 -1.39 4.57 0.59
N ARG A 50 -0.21 4.31 0.01
CA ARG A 50 1.04 5.02 0.35
C ARG A 50 0.96 6.52 0.07
N LEU A 51 0.37 6.92 -1.06
CA LEU A 51 0.19 8.34 -1.40
C LEU A 51 -0.75 9.06 -0.44
N LEU A 52 -1.72 8.35 0.12
CA LEU A 52 -2.72 8.90 1.04
C LEU A 52 -2.36 8.67 2.50
N GLU A 53 -1.18 8.10 2.78
CA GLU A 53 -0.69 7.76 4.13
C GLU A 53 -1.73 6.98 4.94
N CYS A 54 -2.46 6.10 4.26
CA CYS A 54 -3.55 5.31 4.82
C CYS A 54 -3.28 3.83 4.54
N GLU A 55 -3.89 2.95 5.32
CA GLU A 55 -3.83 1.51 5.06
C GLU A 55 -4.78 1.11 3.93
N ILE A 56 -4.40 0.11 3.13
CA ILE A 56 -5.24 -0.39 2.02
C ILE A 56 -6.59 -0.88 2.55
N GLU A 57 -6.62 -1.40 3.79
CA GLU A 57 -7.82 -1.87 4.48
C GLU A 57 -8.79 -0.73 4.82
N ASP A 58 -8.29 0.47 5.10
CA ASP A 58 -9.15 1.65 5.36
C ASP A 58 -9.80 2.16 4.06
N LEU A 59 -9.04 2.11 2.96
CA LEU A 59 -9.55 2.48 1.66
C LEU A 59 -10.57 1.46 1.14
N TRP A 60 -10.20 0.17 1.14
CA TRP A 60 -10.97 -0.94 0.57
C TRP A 60 -11.15 -2.08 1.58
N PRO A 61 -12.01 -1.89 2.60
CA PRO A 61 -12.15 -2.81 3.73
C PRO A 61 -12.71 -4.18 3.37
N LYS A 62 -13.25 -4.38 2.16
CA LYS A 62 -13.85 -5.65 1.72
C LYS A 62 -12.92 -6.49 0.83
N ARG A 63 -11.95 -5.86 0.16
CA ARG A 63 -11.11 -6.53 -0.87
C ARG A 63 -9.72 -6.89 -0.39
N TYR A 64 -9.12 -6.04 0.44
CA TYR A 64 -7.74 -6.21 0.87
C TYR A 64 -7.61 -6.52 2.35
N VAL A 65 -8.62 -7.17 2.94
CA VAL A 65 -8.48 -7.79 4.26
C VAL A 65 -7.44 -8.87 4.14
N PHE A 66 -6.21 -8.53 4.52
CA PHE A 66 -5.16 -9.52 4.65
C PHE A 66 -5.48 -10.28 5.94
N LYS A 67 -6.35 -11.29 5.84
CA LYS A 67 -6.57 -12.20 6.95
C LYS A 67 -5.19 -12.72 7.32
N PRO A 68 -4.66 -12.46 8.53
CA PRO A 68 -3.38 -12.99 8.93
C PRO A 68 -3.50 -14.49 8.73
N ARG A 69 -2.75 -15.03 7.75
CA ARG A 69 -2.58 -16.47 7.67
C ARG A 69 -1.93 -16.78 9.01
N LYS A 70 -2.72 -17.28 9.95
CA LYS A 70 -2.21 -17.87 11.18
C LYS A 70 -1.12 -18.80 10.68
N SER A 71 0.14 -18.44 10.89
CA SER A 71 1.19 -19.41 10.79
C SER A 71 0.77 -20.45 11.80
N THR A 72 0.28 -21.59 11.32
CA THR A 72 0.35 -22.82 12.10
C THR A 72 1.85 -23.08 12.22
N THR A 73 2.50 -22.34 13.12
CA THR A 73 3.80 -22.66 13.67
C THR A 73 3.51 -23.84 14.61
N GLN A 74 3.25 -24.98 14.00
CA GLN A 74 3.52 -26.25 14.66
C GLN A 74 5.01 -26.48 14.53
N LYS A 75 5.64 -26.75 15.68
CA LYS A 75 7.05 -27.06 15.92
C LYS A 75 7.93 -25.82 15.98
N ASP A 76 8.81 -25.65 16.94
CA ASP A 76 9.18 -26.37 18.15
C ASP A 76 10.17 -25.41 18.85
N ALA A 77 10.38 -25.59 20.14
CA ALA A 77 11.28 -24.78 20.96
C ALA A 77 12.64 -24.48 20.28
N MET A 78 13.13 -23.24 20.41
CA MET A 78 14.43 -22.97 21.03
C MET A 78 14.67 -21.45 21.10
N ASN A 79 14.83 -20.97 22.33
CA ASN A 79 15.55 -19.81 22.83
C ASN A 79 15.94 -18.64 21.91
N ALA A 80 15.88 -17.48 22.58
CA ALA A 80 16.88 -16.40 22.61
C ALA A 80 16.34 -15.08 22.03
N CYS A 81 16.07 -14.12 22.91
CA CYS A 81 17.04 -13.09 23.35
C CYS A 81 17.06 -11.96 22.30
N VAL A 82 16.43 -10.81 22.54
CA VAL A 82 16.88 -9.70 23.42
C VAL A 82 17.50 -8.58 22.59
N LEU A 83 16.95 -7.37 22.80
CA LEU A 83 17.56 -6.02 22.69
C LEU A 83 18.07 -5.61 21.28
N LEU A 84 18.22 -4.35 20.88
CA LEU A 84 17.84 -3.00 21.30
C LEU A 84 18.14 -2.11 20.09
N GLU A 85 17.50 -0.94 20.08
CA GLU A 85 17.95 0.38 19.61
C GLU A 85 19.26 0.47 18.79
N GLY A 86 19.20 1.18 17.66
CA GLY A 86 20.40 1.65 16.95
C GLY A 86 20.10 2.44 15.68
N ASP A 87 20.46 3.73 15.72
CA ASP A 87 20.51 4.77 14.69
C ASP A 87 20.58 4.35 13.20
N VAL A 88 19.69 4.94 12.39
CA VAL A 88 19.87 5.03 10.93
C VAL A 88 20.74 6.25 10.61
N LYS A 89 22.02 6.02 10.35
CA LYS A 89 22.91 6.97 9.67
C LYS A 89 22.80 6.73 8.16
N CYS A 90 22.21 7.67 7.44
CA CYS A 90 22.24 7.67 5.96
C CYS A 90 23.65 8.02 5.47
N PRO A 91 24.25 7.25 4.56
CA PRO A 91 25.45 7.68 3.85
C PRO A 91 25.08 8.68 2.75
N ASP A 92 25.65 9.88 2.80
CA ASP A 92 25.73 10.80 1.67
C ASP A 92 27.19 10.79 1.21
N GLU A 93 27.44 10.20 0.04
CA GLU A 93 28.75 10.21 -0.61
C GLU A 93 28.50 10.55 -2.09
N ILE A 94 28.88 11.76 -2.49
CA ILE A 94 29.08 12.15 -3.88
C ILE A 94 30.42 12.91 -3.96
N ASP A 95 31.35 12.29 -4.70
CA ASP A 95 32.63 12.73 -5.29
C ASP A 95 33.30 14.03 -4.79
#